data_AF-A0A2W7A6S8-F1
#
_entry.id   AF-A0A2W7A6S8-F1
#
_cell.length_a   1.000
_cell.length_b   1.000
_cell.length_c   1.000
_cell.angle_alpha   90.00
_cell.angle_beta   90.00
_cell.angle_gamma   90.00
#
_symmetry.space_group_name_H-M   'P 1'
#
loop_
_entity.id
_entity.type
_entity.pdbx_description
1 polymer ?
#
loop_
_entity_poly.entity_id
_entity_poly.type
_entity_poly.pdbx_seq_one_letter_code
_entity_poly.pdbx_strand_id
1 'polypeptide(L)'
;MPNYRRAYTPGGAVFLTLVTFNRRPIFADPENVQRLRWAMATVKVEMPLDVTAAVILPGHLHFLWTLPLDDGNYSKRVGRLKVLFTRSLRGSHALPQDVCLSRQRQRESDVWQRRFWEHQIRDEADWVGHLNYLHYNPVKHGLVGCPHEWPFSSFKRLVKDGIYGEDWGCGDVDFVGEGLDVGE
;
A
#
# COMPACT_ATOMS: atom_id res chain seq x y z
N MET A 1 -17.55 -16.86 8.68
CA MET A 1 -16.24 -16.22 9.01
C MET A 1 -15.29 -16.55 7.87
N PRO A 2 -14.49 -15.60 7.35
CA PRO A 2 -13.50 -15.94 6.33
C PRO A 2 -12.41 -16.84 6.93
N ASN A 3 -12.16 -18.01 6.31
CA ASN A 3 -11.13 -18.99 6.68
C ASN A 3 -9.73 -18.61 6.17
N TYR A 4 -9.49 -17.31 6.00
CA TYR A 4 -8.24 -16.81 5.46
C TYR A 4 -7.12 -16.91 6.52
N ARG A 5 -6.02 -17.58 6.16
CA ARG A 5 -4.82 -17.73 7.00
C ARG A 5 -3.66 -16.95 6.39
N ARG A 6 -3.11 -16.04 7.19
CA ARG A 6 -1.92 -15.25 6.83
C ARG A 6 -0.71 -16.18 6.69
N ALA A 7 -0.01 -16.10 5.57
CA ALA A 7 1.26 -16.78 5.36
C ALA A 7 2.40 -15.88 5.88
N TYR A 8 3.38 -16.43 6.59
CA TYR A 8 4.52 -15.68 7.11
C TYR A 8 5.81 -16.39 6.72
N THR A 9 6.66 -15.71 5.95
CA THR A 9 7.95 -16.26 5.51
C THR A 9 9.02 -15.20 5.69
N PRO A 10 9.92 -15.38 6.68
CA PRO A 10 11.13 -14.56 6.81
C PRO A 10 11.94 -14.56 5.51
N GLY A 11 12.53 -13.43 5.15
CA GLY A 11 13.25 -13.23 3.89
C GLY A 11 12.36 -13.13 2.65
N GLY A 12 11.07 -13.46 2.78
CA GLY A 12 10.11 -13.47 1.70
C GLY A 12 9.61 -12.07 1.33
N ALA A 13 8.92 -12.03 0.20
CA ALA A 13 8.28 -10.85 -0.32
C ALA A 13 6.75 -10.92 -0.19
N VAL A 14 6.13 -9.78 0.10
CA VAL A 14 4.68 -9.68 0.29
C VAL A 14 4.11 -8.45 -0.41
N PHE A 15 3.10 -8.67 -1.25
CA PHE A 15 2.26 -7.64 -1.79
C PHE A 15 1.13 -7.33 -0.80
N LEU A 16 0.84 -6.06 -0.57
CA LEU A 16 -0.12 -5.60 0.43
C LEU A 16 -1.07 -4.57 -0.17
N THR A 17 -2.36 -4.70 0.13
CA THR A 17 -3.37 -3.68 -0.18
C THR A 17 -4.00 -3.17 1.10
N LEU A 18 -3.84 -1.87 1.36
CA LEU A 18 -4.46 -1.17 2.49
C LEU A 18 -5.48 -0.18 1.96
N VAL A 19 -6.73 -0.32 2.41
CA VAL A 19 -7.85 0.50 1.95
C VAL A 19 -8.33 1.42 3.08
N THR A 20 -8.61 2.69 2.76
CA THR A 20 -9.21 3.63 3.71
C THR A 20 -10.67 3.25 3.95
N PHE A 21 -11.22 3.59 5.11
CA PHE A 21 -12.60 3.24 5.44
C PHE A 21 -13.57 3.83 4.40
N ASN A 22 -14.46 3.00 3.87
CA ASN A 22 -15.38 3.35 2.77
C ASN A 22 -14.69 3.97 1.54
N ARG A 23 -13.40 3.64 1.29
CA ARG A 23 -12.59 4.20 0.20
C ARG A 23 -12.55 5.74 0.21
N ARG A 24 -12.70 6.37 1.38
CA ARG A 24 -12.60 7.82 1.53
C ARG A 24 -11.25 8.32 0.97
N PRO A 25 -11.23 9.41 0.19
CA PRO A 25 -10.03 9.86 -0.50
C PRO A 25 -9.06 10.62 0.43
N ILE A 26 -8.67 10.03 1.55
CA ILE A 26 -7.81 10.67 2.58
C ILE A 26 -6.45 11.06 1.98
N PHE A 27 -5.93 10.27 1.03
CA PHE A 27 -4.66 10.54 0.37
C PHE A 27 -4.78 11.44 -0.88
N ALA A 28 -5.96 12.00 -1.18
CA ALA A 28 -6.07 13.09 -2.14
C ALA A 28 -5.36 14.37 -1.64
N ASP A 29 -5.22 14.50 -0.32
CA ASP A 29 -4.41 15.53 0.32
C ASP A 29 -2.93 15.09 0.39
N PRO A 30 -2.01 15.80 -0.28
CA PRO A 30 -0.57 15.50 -0.25
C PRO A 30 0.03 15.52 1.17
N GLU A 31 -0.53 16.31 2.09
CA GLU A 31 -0.07 16.35 3.48
C GLU A 31 -0.26 14.99 4.16
N ASN A 32 -1.36 14.30 3.87
CA ASN A 32 -1.60 12.95 4.39
C ASN A 32 -0.65 11.92 3.78
N VAL A 33 -0.21 12.11 2.53
CA VAL A 33 0.86 11.29 1.95
C VAL A 33 2.19 11.51 2.69
N GLN A 34 2.49 12.75 3.08
CA GLN A 34 3.69 13.05 3.90
C GLN A 34 3.61 12.42 5.29
N ARG A 35 2.44 12.47 5.95
CA ARG A 35 2.19 11.80 7.23
C ARG A 35 2.38 10.28 7.12
N LEU A 36 1.92 9.67 6.03
CA LEU A 36 2.12 8.25 5.77
C LEU A 36 3.59 7.91 5.55
N ARG A 37 4.33 8.72 4.78
CA ARG A 37 5.78 8.55 4.58
C ARG A 37 6.55 8.64 5.89
N TRP A 38 6.21 9.59 6.75
CA TRP A 38 6.77 9.69 8.11
C TRP A 38 6.47 8.42 8.92
N ALA A 39 5.22 7.96 8.94
CA ALA A 39 4.83 6.76 9.67
C ALA A 39 5.58 5.51 9.15
N MET A 40 5.75 5.39 7.84
CA MET A 40 6.53 4.30 7.23
C MET A 40 8.01 4.39 7.60
N ALA A 41 8.62 5.57 7.58
CA ALA A 41 10.00 5.77 8.02
C ALA A 41 10.19 5.35 9.48
N THR A 42 9.27 5.71 10.37
CA THR A 42 9.28 5.26 11.78
C THR A 42 9.16 3.74 11.89
N VAL A 43 8.25 3.11 11.13
CA VAL A 43 8.13 1.64 11.12
C VAL A 43 9.42 0.98 10.66
N LYS A 44 10.09 1.49 9.63
CA LYS A 44 11.36 0.93 9.15
C LYS A 44 12.47 0.99 10.20
N VAL A 45 12.49 2.03 11.04
CA VAL A 45 13.45 2.15 12.15
C VAL A 45 13.11 1.17 13.29
N GLU A 46 11.83 1.07 13.66
CA GLU A 46 11.39 0.20 14.77
C GLU A 46 11.41 -1.30 14.42
N MET A 47 11.11 -1.63 13.17
CA MET A 47 10.96 -3.00 12.66
C MET A 47 11.45 -3.04 11.21
N PRO A 48 12.76 -3.29 10.98
CA PRO A 48 13.38 -3.24 9.66
C PRO A 48 12.62 -4.05 8.61
N LEU A 49 12.56 -3.52 7.40
CA LEU A 49 12.04 -4.14 6.18
C LEU A 49 12.50 -3.29 4.98
N ASP A 50 12.50 -3.87 3.79
CA ASP A 50 12.65 -3.10 2.56
C ASP A 50 11.29 -2.79 1.91
N VAL A 51 11.14 -1.56 1.45
CA VAL A 51 9.97 -1.11 0.67
C VAL A 51 10.39 -1.10 -0.78
N THR A 52 10.25 -2.26 -1.40
CA THR A 52 10.72 -2.50 -2.77
C THR A 52 9.87 -1.76 -3.79
N ALA A 53 8.56 -1.64 -3.54
CA ALA A 53 7.71 -0.71 -4.29
C ALA A 53 6.52 -0.21 -3.46
N ALA A 54 5.97 0.93 -3.85
CA ALA A 54 4.82 1.56 -3.23
C ALA A 54 4.05 2.41 -4.23
N VAL A 55 2.72 2.40 -4.14
CA VAL A 55 1.83 3.37 -4.78
C VAL A 55 0.76 3.79 -3.79
N ILE A 56 0.49 5.10 -3.72
CA ILE A 56 -0.55 5.67 -2.87
C ILE A 56 -1.59 6.30 -3.79
N LEU A 57 -2.81 5.77 -3.76
CA LEU A 57 -3.98 6.30 -4.44
C LEU A 57 -4.87 7.02 -3.42
N PRO A 58 -5.86 7.84 -3.84
CA PRO A 58 -6.69 8.60 -2.91
C PRO A 58 -7.33 7.77 -1.79
N GLY A 59 -7.89 6.60 -2.12
CA GLY A 59 -8.65 5.74 -1.19
C GLY A 59 -7.95 4.45 -0.76
N HIS A 60 -6.79 4.13 -1.29
CA HIS A 60 -6.05 2.90 -0.97
C HIS A 60 -4.60 3.03 -1.39
N LEU A 61 -3.78 2.07 -0.97
CA LEU A 61 -2.39 2.00 -1.35
C LEU A 61 -1.98 0.55 -1.56
N HIS A 62 -0.94 0.37 -2.36
CA HIS A 62 -0.25 -0.91 -2.48
C HIS A 62 1.21 -0.78 -2.06
N PHE A 63 1.70 -1.83 -1.40
CA PHE A 63 3.12 -2.00 -1.11
C PHE A 63 3.59 -3.35 -1.62
N LEU A 64 4.85 -3.40 -2.06
CA LEU A 64 5.63 -4.61 -2.18
C LEU A 64 6.79 -4.52 -1.19
N TRP A 65 6.75 -5.35 -0.16
CA TRP A 65 7.79 -5.40 0.88
C TRP A 65 8.65 -6.63 0.74
N THR A 66 9.95 -6.47 0.97
CA THR A 66 10.87 -7.58 1.21
C THR A 66 11.21 -7.61 2.70
N LEU A 67 11.02 -8.77 3.32
CA LEU A 67 11.11 -8.93 4.77
C LEU A 67 12.53 -9.37 5.18
N PRO A 68 12.98 -9.05 6.41
CA PRO A 68 14.23 -9.57 6.95
C PRO A 68 14.26 -11.10 7.00
N LEU A 69 15.45 -11.68 6.85
CA LEU A 69 15.68 -13.14 6.87
C LEU A 69 15.23 -13.81 8.18
N ASP A 70 15.15 -13.06 9.27
CA ASP A 70 14.80 -13.52 10.61
C ASP A 70 13.39 -13.09 11.08
N ASP A 71 12.67 -12.28 10.30
CA ASP A 71 11.36 -11.76 10.70
C ASP A 71 10.37 -11.62 9.53
N GLY A 72 9.41 -12.54 9.47
CA GLY A 72 8.33 -12.54 8.49
C GLY A 72 7.07 -11.73 8.88
N ASN A 73 7.08 -11.01 10.00
CA ASN A 73 5.85 -10.44 10.58
C ASN A 73 5.46 -9.09 9.96
N TYR A 74 5.00 -9.11 8.71
CA TYR A 74 4.44 -7.91 8.06
C TYR A 74 3.17 -7.41 8.75
N SER A 75 2.37 -8.29 9.37
CA SER A 75 1.15 -7.90 10.09
C SER A 75 1.41 -6.92 11.22
N LYS A 76 2.48 -7.14 12.00
CA LYS A 76 2.90 -6.23 13.07
C LYS A 76 3.32 -4.87 12.51
N ARG A 77 4.06 -4.85 11.39
CA ARG A 77 4.49 -3.64 10.68
C ARG A 77 3.30 -2.85 10.12
N VAL A 78 2.36 -3.52 9.46
CA VAL A 78 1.11 -2.91 8.96
C VAL A 78 0.29 -2.35 10.11
N GLY A 79 0.12 -3.10 11.20
CA GLY A 79 -0.59 -2.63 12.39
C GLY A 79 0.03 -1.36 12.96
N ARG A 80 1.37 -1.33 13.08
CA ARG A 80 2.10 -0.15 13.56
C ARG A 80 1.97 1.05 12.62
N LEU A 81 2.10 0.84 11.31
CA LEU A 81 1.91 1.86 10.28
C LEU A 81 0.53 2.51 10.42
N LYS A 82 -0.53 1.70 10.49
CA LYS A 82 -1.91 2.19 10.65
C LYS A 82 -2.08 3.02 11.92
N VAL A 83 -1.52 2.56 13.05
CA VAL A 83 -1.58 3.29 14.33
C VAL A 83 -0.86 4.65 14.24
N LEU A 84 0.35 4.67 13.70
CA LEU A 84 1.13 5.90 13.57
C LEU A 84 0.45 6.91 12.64
N PHE A 85 -0.03 6.46 11.49
CA PHE A 85 -0.77 7.30 10.56
C PHE A 85 -2.04 7.86 11.19
N THR A 86 -2.90 7.01 11.77
CA THR A 86 -4.12 7.45 12.46
C THR A 86 -3.82 8.46 13.58
N ARG A 87 -2.74 8.27 14.34
CA ARG A 87 -2.33 9.23 15.39
C ARG A 87 -1.88 10.56 14.81
N SER A 88 -1.16 10.53 13.69
CA SER A 88 -0.71 11.74 13.01
C SER A 88 -1.85 12.60 12.47
N LEU A 89 -3.05 12.03 12.27
CA LEU A 89 -4.25 12.78 11.84
C LEU A 89 -4.98 13.47 12.99
N ARG A 90 -4.62 13.22 14.26
CA ARG A 90 -5.29 13.86 15.40
C ARG A 90 -5.11 15.37 15.36
N GLY A 91 -6.22 16.11 15.43
CA GLY A 91 -6.24 17.57 15.30
C GLY A 91 -6.29 18.07 13.86
N SER A 92 -6.24 17.19 12.85
CA SER A 92 -6.52 17.54 11.45
C SER A 92 -8.01 17.42 11.13
N HIS A 93 -8.50 18.19 10.16
CA HIS A 93 -9.87 18.04 9.64
C HIS A 93 -10.10 16.73 8.87
N ALA A 94 -9.08 15.89 8.70
CA ALA A 94 -9.17 14.60 8.01
C ALA A 94 -9.77 13.48 8.88
N LEU A 95 -9.94 13.69 10.19
CA LEU A 95 -10.66 12.75 11.05
C LEU A 95 -12.18 12.97 10.94
N PRO A 96 -12.97 11.92 10.71
CA PRO A 96 -14.42 12.02 10.73
C PRO A 96 -14.90 12.35 12.15
N GLN A 97 -15.90 13.22 12.22
CA GLN A 97 -16.49 13.67 13.48
C GLN A 97 -17.40 12.59 14.11
N ASP A 98 -17.86 11.62 13.31
CA ASP A 98 -18.85 10.61 13.72
C ASP A 98 -18.29 9.18 13.72
N VAL A 99 -17.69 8.78 14.84
CA VAL A 99 -17.31 7.36 15.06
C VAL A 99 -18.53 6.59 15.53
N CYS A 100 -19.03 5.64 14.72
CA CYS A 100 -20.17 4.79 15.11
C CYS A 100 -19.84 3.96 16.38
N LEU A 101 -20.82 3.79 17.27
CA LEU A 101 -20.68 3.20 18.62
C LEU A 101 -19.94 1.84 18.65
N SER A 102 -20.12 1.00 17.63
CA SER A 102 -19.42 -0.29 17.51
C SER A 102 -17.89 -0.13 17.42
N ARG A 103 -17.42 0.90 16.70
CA ARG A 103 -15.99 1.19 16.53
C ARG A 103 -15.40 1.89 17.75
N GLN A 104 -16.17 2.75 18.42
CA GLN A 104 -15.78 3.35 19.70
C GLN A 104 -15.50 2.26 20.75
N ARG A 105 -16.38 1.25 20.84
CA ARG A 105 -16.21 0.11 21.76
C ARG A 105 -14.95 -0.72 21.48
N GLN A 106 -14.51 -0.81 20.22
CA GLN A 106 -13.30 -1.55 19.84
C GLN A 106 -12.05 -0.68 19.69
N ARG A 107 -12.12 0.62 20.04
CA ARG A 107 -11.04 1.60 19.82
C ARG A 107 -10.53 1.64 18.37
N GLU A 108 -11.41 1.34 17.41
CA GLU A 108 -11.09 1.33 15.99
C GLU A 108 -11.21 2.73 15.40
N SER A 109 -10.19 3.15 14.63
CA SER A 109 -10.30 4.36 13.81
C SER A 109 -11.10 4.10 12.53
N ASP A 110 -11.85 5.09 12.11
CA ASP A 110 -12.57 5.23 10.83
C ASP A 110 -11.67 5.72 9.68
N VAL A 111 -10.36 5.66 9.86
CA VAL A 111 -9.37 5.96 8.82
C VAL A 111 -9.19 4.76 7.87
N TRP A 112 -9.10 3.55 8.43
CA TRP A 112 -8.79 2.32 7.69
C TRP A 112 -9.99 1.35 7.65
N GLN A 113 -10.09 0.59 6.57
CA GLN A 113 -10.88 -0.64 6.60
C GLN A 113 -10.27 -1.64 7.60
N ARG A 114 -11.13 -2.52 8.12
CA ARG A 114 -10.71 -3.62 8.99
C ARG A 114 -9.84 -4.57 8.17
N ARG A 115 -8.77 -5.08 8.79
CA ARG A 115 -7.77 -5.94 8.13
C ARG A 115 -7.13 -5.24 6.91
N PHE A 116 -6.39 -6.00 6.13
CA PHE A 116 -5.74 -5.59 4.89
C PHE A 116 -5.55 -6.86 4.06
N TRP A 117 -5.43 -6.70 2.74
CA TRP A 117 -5.11 -7.80 1.85
C TRP A 117 -3.61 -8.03 1.82
N GLU A 118 -3.22 -9.28 1.70
CA GLU A 118 -1.86 -9.66 1.40
C GLU A 118 -1.80 -10.84 0.44
N HIS A 119 -0.74 -10.84 -0.37
CA HIS A 119 -0.34 -11.96 -1.19
C HIS A 119 1.16 -12.18 -1.02
N GLN A 120 1.55 -13.41 -0.69
CA GLN A 120 2.95 -13.78 -0.61
C GLN A 120 3.47 -14.08 -2.00
N ILE A 121 4.53 -13.38 -2.41
CA ILE A 121 5.16 -13.58 -3.71
C ILE A 121 5.85 -14.95 -3.73
N ARG A 122 5.60 -15.70 -4.80
CA ARG A 122 6.00 -17.12 -4.91
C ARG A 122 7.24 -17.33 -5.78
N ASP A 123 7.36 -16.54 -6.83
CA ASP A 123 8.43 -16.63 -7.82
C ASP A 123 8.64 -15.28 -8.52
N GLU A 124 9.58 -15.25 -9.47
CA GLU A 124 9.94 -14.06 -10.22
C GLU A 124 8.82 -13.54 -11.13
N ALA A 125 8.03 -14.44 -11.74
CA ALA A 125 6.93 -14.03 -12.61
C ALA A 125 5.82 -13.36 -11.79
N ASP A 126 5.51 -13.92 -10.63
CA ASP A 126 4.57 -13.36 -9.65
C ASP A 126 5.06 -12.01 -9.11
N TRP A 127 6.36 -11.89 -8.83
CA TRP A 127 6.99 -10.63 -8.44
C TRP A 127 6.82 -9.54 -9.50
N VAL A 128 7.19 -9.83 -10.76
CA VAL A 128 7.09 -8.88 -11.88
C VAL A 128 5.63 -8.49 -12.13
N GLY A 129 4.69 -9.45 -12.08
CA GLY A 129 3.26 -9.20 -12.23
C GLY A 129 2.74 -8.19 -11.20
N HIS A 130 3.02 -8.43 -9.92
CA HIS A 130 2.60 -7.53 -8.84
C HIS A 130 3.29 -6.16 -8.87
N LEU A 131 4.57 -6.13 -9.26
CA LEU A 131 5.32 -4.88 -9.40
C LEU A 131 4.75 -3.99 -10.51
N ASN A 132 4.43 -4.59 -11.66
CA ASN A 132 3.81 -3.91 -12.79
C ASN A 132 2.39 -3.46 -12.44
N TYR A 133 1.59 -4.33 -11.82
CA TYR A 133 0.26 -3.99 -11.35
C TYR A 133 0.27 -2.76 -10.43
N LEU A 134 1.19 -2.76 -9.45
CA LEU A 134 1.34 -1.67 -8.49
C LEU A 134 1.59 -0.33 -9.20
N HIS A 135 2.53 -0.27 -10.15
CA HIS A 135 2.86 0.99 -10.82
C HIS A 135 1.86 1.39 -11.90
N TYR A 136 1.18 0.43 -12.52
CA TYR A 136 0.11 0.71 -13.49
C TYR A 136 -1.21 1.14 -12.82
N ASN A 137 -1.38 0.87 -11.51
CA ASN A 137 -2.62 1.13 -10.79
C ASN A 137 -3.16 2.57 -10.93
N PRO A 138 -2.35 3.66 -10.91
CA PRO A 138 -2.85 5.01 -11.16
C PRO A 138 -3.49 5.19 -12.55
N VAL A 139 -2.94 4.54 -13.58
CA VAL A 139 -3.51 4.56 -14.95
C VAL A 139 -4.79 3.74 -14.99
N LYS A 140 -4.78 2.52 -14.41
CA LYS A 140 -5.97 1.66 -14.28
C LYS A 140 -7.16 2.39 -13.63
N HIS A 141 -6.91 3.26 -12.64
CA HIS A 141 -7.93 4.06 -11.96
C HIS A 141 -8.25 5.40 -12.64
N GLY A 142 -7.68 5.67 -13.83
CA GLY A 142 -7.93 6.88 -14.60
C GLY A 142 -7.42 8.16 -13.94
N LEU A 143 -6.44 8.08 -13.04
CA LEU A 143 -5.88 9.25 -12.34
C LEU A 143 -4.87 10.00 -13.21
N VAL A 144 -4.19 9.28 -14.10
CA VAL A 144 -3.13 9.76 -15.02
C VAL A 144 -3.14 8.91 -16.29
N GLY A 145 -2.54 9.41 -17.37
CA GLY A 145 -2.39 8.66 -18.64
C GLY A 145 -1.13 7.78 -18.68
N CYS A 146 -0.16 8.06 -17.81
CA CYS A 146 1.11 7.33 -17.72
C CYS A 146 1.55 7.11 -16.25
N PRO A 147 2.22 5.99 -15.92
CA PRO A 147 2.71 5.72 -14.57
C PRO A 147 3.68 6.78 -14.02
N HIS A 148 4.52 7.39 -14.87
CA HIS A 148 5.48 8.42 -14.45
C HIS A 148 4.82 9.75 -14.06
N GLU A 149 3.57 9.99 -14.47
CA GLU A 149 2.83 11.21 -14.12
C GLU A 149 2.34 11.16 -12.67
N TRP A 150 2.16 9.97 -12.09
CA TRP A 150 1.70 9.84 -10.71
C TRP A 150 2.82 10.16 -9.70
N PRO A 151 2.68 11.21 -8.87
CA PRO A 151 3.77 11.66 -7.98
C PRO A 151 3.93 10.79 -6.73
N PHE A 152 2.92 9.98 -6.39
CA PHE A 152 2.88 9.20 -5.16
C PHE A 152 3.12 7.71 -5.41
N SER A 153 4.11 7.41 -6.25
CA SER A 153 4.60 6.04 -6.48
C SER A 153 6.12 5.95 -6.40
N SER A 154 6.64 4.74 -6.26
CA SER A 154 8.07 4.44 -6.42
C SER A 154 8.52 4.34 -7.88
N PHE A 155 7.65 4.55 -8.86
CA PHE A 155 7.94 4.30 -10.28
C PHE A 155 9.21 5.01 -10.75
N LYS A 156 9.33 6.32 -10.48
CA LYS A 156 10.50 7.14 -10.87
C LYS A 156 11.80 6.65 -10.25
N ARG A 157 11.76 6.02 -9.07
CA ARG A 157 12.96 5.38 -8.48
C ARG A 157 13.35 4.17 -9.33
N LEU A 158 12.38 3.32 -9.67
CA LEU A 158 12.64 2.11 -10.44
C LEU A 158 13.04 2.38 -11.89
N VAL A 159 12.61 3.49 -12.49
CA VAL A 159 13.17 3.97 -13.77
C VAL A 159 14.65 4.29 -13.62
N LYS A 160 15.05 5.02 -12.57
CA LYS A 160 16.47 5.34 -12.31
C LYS A 160 17.31 4.10 -12.03
N ASP A 161 16.71 3.08 -11.40
CA ASP A 161 17.37 1.80 -11.12
C ASP A 161 17.42 0.87 -12.36
N GLY A 162 16.87 1.31 -13.50
CA GLY A 162 16.90 0.56 -14.77
C GLY A 162 15.87 -0.57 -14.87
N ILE A 163 14.91 -0.64 -13.94
CA ILE A 163 13.85 -1.67 -13.94
C ILE A 163 12.76 -1.34 -14.97
N TYR A 164 12.45 -0.05 -15.15
CA TYR A 164 11.45 0.42 -16.12
C TYR A 164 12.07 1.37 -17.15
N GLY A 165 11.52 1.36 -18.36
CA GLY A 165 11.63 2.49 -19.27
C GLY A 165 10.79 3.67 -18.79
N GLU A 166 11.18 4.90 -19.14
CA GLU A 166 10.48 6.12 -18.72
C GLU A 166 9.01 6.16 -19.18
N ASP A 167 8.76 5.66 -20.39
CA ASP A 167 7.42 5.58 -21.00
C ASP A 167 6.73 4.22 -20.78
N TRP A 168 7.25 3.38 -19.88
CA TRP A 168 6.60 2.10 -19.58
C TRP A 168 5.19 2.33 -19.05
N GLY A 169 4.22 1.61 -19.62
CA GLY A 169 2.82 1.71 -19.21
C GLY A 169 2.10 2.96 -19.72
N CYS A 170 2.70 3.76 -20.62
CA CYS A 170 2.04 4.88 -21.26
C CYS A 170 1.09 4.45 -22.38
N GLY A 171 -0.11 5.04 -22.41
CA GLY A 171 -1.13 4.76 -23.41
C GLY A 171 -2.06 3.60 -23.03
N ASP A 172 -2.93 3.18 -23.97
CA ASP A 172 -3.79 2.01 -23.82
C ASP A 172 -2.96 0.72 -23.90
N VAL A 173 -2.15 0.50 -22.87
CA VAL A 173 -1.53 -0.79 -22.67
C VAL A 173 -2.62 -1.67 -22.06
N ASP A 174 -2.99 -2.74 -22.75
CA ASP A 174 -3.77 -3.82 -22.17
C ASP A 174 -2.91 -4.49 -21.08
N PHE A 175 -2.74 -3.82 -19.94
CA PHE A 175 -2.12 -4.41 -18.77
C PHE A 175 -3.15 -5.35 -18.15
N VAL A 176 -3.11 -6.58 -18.64
CA VAL A 176 -3.93 -7.67 -18.16
C VAL A 176 -3.34 -8.15 -16.83
N GLY A 177 -3.69 -7.47 -15.73
CA GLY A 177 -3.48 -7.99 -14.38
C GLY A 177 -4.40 -9.17 -14.03
N GLU A 178 -4.96 -9.86 -15.03
CA GLU A 178 -5.87 -10.98 -14.82
C GLU A 178 -5.16 -12.12 -14.10
N GLY A 179 -5.83 -12.63 -13.07
CA GLY A 179 -5.29 -13.72 -12.23
C GLY A 179 -4.35 -13.28 -11.12
N LEU A 180 -3.97 -11.99 -11.03
CA LEU A 180 -3.18 -11.49 -9.89
C LEU A 180 -4.05 -11.30 -8.65
N ASP A 181 -3.49 -11.68 -7.50
CA ASP A 181 -4.18 -11.65 -6.23
C ASP A 181 -3.95 -10.34 -5.47
N VAL A 182 -4.67 -9.30 -5.90
CA VAL A 182 -4.37 -7.89 -5.56
C VAL A 182 -5.31 -7.27 -4.52
N GLY A 183 -6.39 -7.96 -4.14
CA GLY A 183 -7.29 -7.57 -3.05
C GLY A 183 -7.85 -6.14 -3.12
N GLU A 184 -8.14 -5.67 -4.33
CA GLU A 184 -8.72 -4.36 -4.62
C GLU A 184 -10.23 -4.46 -4.85
#